data_AF-A0A7S0ZM04-F1
#
_entry.id   AF-A0A7S0ZM04-F1
#
_cell.length_a   1.000
_cell.length_b   1.000
_cell.length_c   1.000
_cell.angle_alpha   90.00
_cell.angle_beta   90.00
_cell.angle_gamma   90.00
#
_symmetry.space_group_name_H-M   'P 1'
#
loop_
_entity.id
_entity.type
_entity.pdbx_description
1 polymer ?
#
loop_
_entity_poly.entity_id
_entity_poly.type
_entity_poly.pdbx_seq_one_letter_code
_entity_poly.pdbx_strand_id
1 'polypeptide(L)'
;WTVLFYAPYAWSIFNFQYDDGREPGFVYGMSFTLIVCVGNAIMYQVAATVSDSIGFRYRDDREGCYMLIYSVACLAQYLLDAVCTYYTAEQVMIGLGLRVYDGRRLNEIDTFVEKFETYALQRRLAQNMYEYAWPSTFLIPFIIEPFATILLPQVLGLLILRCHAEIKGIYAEE
;
A
#
# COMPACT_ATOMS: atom_id res chain seq x y z
N TRP A 1 -9.84 -2.36 5.46
CA TRP A 1 -9.08 -1.80 4.33
C TRP A 1 -8.62 -2.90 3.37
N THR A 2 -7.94 -3.95 3.84
CA THR A 2 -7.45 -5.06 2.99
C THR A 2 -8.54 -5.72 2.13
N VAL A 3 -9.71 -6.02 2.70
CA VAL A 3 -10.81 -6.67 1.95
C VAL A 3 -11.58 -5.70 1.04
N LEU A 4 -11.75 -4.45 1.46
CA LEU A 4 -12.64 -3.49 0.79
C LEU A 4 -11.95 -2.63 -0.28
N PHE A 5 -10.67 -2.33 -0.12
CA PHE A 5 -9.92 -1.45 -1.03
C PHE A 5 -8.79 -2.20 -1.72
N TYR A 6 -8.01 -2.98 -0.96
CA TYR A 6 -6.86 -3.68 -1.51
C TYR A 6 -7.25 -4.92 -2.33
N ALA A 7 -8.18 -5.76 -1.85
CA ALA A 7 -8.57 -6.97 -2.57
C ALA A 7 -9.19 -6.70 -3.96
N PRO A 8 -10.06 -5.69 -4.15
CA PRO A 8 -10.55 -5.33 -5.49
C PRO A 8 -9.42 -4.84 -6.41
N TYR A 9 -8.45 -4.10 -5.86
CA TYR A 9 -7.27 -3.67 -6.61
C TYR A 9 -6.42 -4.87 -7.05
N ALA A 10 -6.10 -5.78 -6.12
CA ALA A 10 -5.38 -7.00 -6.42
C ALA A 10 -6.13 -7.83 -7.47
N TRP A 11 -7.44 -8.01 -7.32
CA TRP A 11 -8.28 -8.71 -8.30
C TRP A 11 -8.27 -8.04 -9.67
N SER A 12 -8.23 -6.70 -9.74
CA SER A 12 -8.11 -5.98 -11.01
C SER A 12 -6.76 -6.20 -11.72
N ILE A 13 -5.68 -6.38 -10.96
CA ILE A 13 -4.35 -6.71 -11.47
C ILE A 13 -4.29 -8.17 -11.95
N PHE A 14 -4.88 -9.08 -11.18
CA PHE A 14 -4.92 -10.50 -11.52
C PHE A 14 -5.71 -10.77 -12.80
N ASN A 15 -6.76 -9.99 -13.08
CA ASN A 15 -7.59 -10.13 -14.28
C ASN A 15 -7.20 -9.19 -15.43
N PHE A 16 -6.10 -8.44 -15.30
CA PHE A 16 -5.65 -7.55 -16.37
C PHE A 16 -5.14 -8.36 -17.56
N GLN A 17 -5.50 -7.96 -18.79
CA GLN A 17 -4.97 -8.59 -20.00
C GLN A 17 -3.56 -8.08 -20.29
N TYR A 18 -2.57 -8.93 -20.01
CA TYR A 18 -1.15 -8.68 -20.28
C TYR A 18 -0.72 -9.06 -21.71
N ASP A 19 -1.68 -9.25 -22.63
CA ASP A 19 -1.39 -9.56 -24.04
C ASP A 19 -0.46 -8.50 -24.66
N ASP A 20 0.54 -8.98 -25.40
CA ASP A 20 1.67 -8.22 -25.98
C ASP A 20 2.58 -7.49 -24.96
N GLY A 21 2.60 -7.93 -23.70
CA GLY A 21 3.48 -7.36 -22.68
C GLY A 21 3.06 -5.96 -22.21
N ARG A 22 1.76 -5.65 -22.30
CA ARG A 22 1.20 -4.42 -21.73
C ARG A 22 1.44 -4.37 -20.22
N GLU A 23 2.28 -3.43 -19.81
CA GLU A 23 2.51 -3.14 -18.40
C GLU A 23 1.32 -2.32 -17.83
N PRO A 24 0.96 -2.51 -16.54
CA PRO A 24 -0.03 -1.67 -15.89
C PRO A 24 0.43 -0.21 -15.97
N GLY A 25 -0.35 0.62 -16.68
CA GLY A 25 0.01 2.01 -16.91
C GLY A 25 -0.01 2.90 -15.66
N PHE A 26 0.31 4.18 -15.84
CA PHE A 26 0.39 5.19 -14.77
C PHE A 26 -0.86 5.25 -13.87
N VAL A 27 -2.05 4.97 -14.41
CA VAL A 27 -3.31 4.96 -13.65
C VAL A 27 -3.31 3.90 -12.55
N TYR A 28 -2.72 2.72 -12.80
CA TYR A 28 -2.61 1.66 -11.80
C TYR A 28 -1.64 2.08 -10.68
N GLY A 29 -0.49 2.66 -11.02
CA GLY A 29 0.46 3.21 -10.04
C GLY A 29 -0.12 4.35 -9.19
N MET A 30 -0.93 5.22 -9.78
CA MET A 30 -1.65 6.28 -9.04
C MET A 30 -2.75 5.71 -8.13
N SER A 31 -3.50 4.71 -8.60
CA SER A 31 -4.52 4.07 -7.76
C SER A 31 -3.90 3.34 -6.57
N PHE A 32 -2.74 2.72 -6.78
CA PHE A 32 -1.95 2.06 -5.74
C PHE A 32 -1.48 3.02 -4.66
N THR A 33 -0.80 4.11 -5.07
CA THR A 33 -0.31 5.14 -4.13
C THR A 33 -1.45 5.72 -3.30
N LEU A 34 -2.61 5.95 -3.90
CA LEU A 34 -3.80 6.45 -3.20
C LEU A 34 -4.34 5.43 -2.19
N ILE A 35 -4.44 4.15 -2.58
CA ILE A 35 -4.89 3.08 -1.68
C ILE A 35 -3.94 2.95 -0.48
N VAL A 36 -2.64 3.03 -0.70
CA VAL A 36 -1.61 3.01 0.36
C VAL A 36 -1.76 4.22 1.29
N CYS A 37 -1.88 5.44 0.76
CA CYS A 37 -2.04 6.65 1.57
C CYS A 37 -3.30 6.59 2.45
N VAL A 38 -4.43 6.18 1.88
CA VAL A 38 -5.69 6.00 2.62
C VAL A 38 -5.55 4.88 3.65
N GLY A 39 -4.85 3.80 3.29
CA GLY A 39 -4.56 2.68 4.19
C GLY A 39 -3.79 3.11 5.42
N ASN A 40 -2.68 3.83 5.23
CA ASN A 40 -1.87 4.36 6.32
C ASN A 40 -2.71 5.24 7.26
N ALA A 41 -3.50 6.16 6.70
CA ALA A 41 -4.36 7.05 7.49
C ALA A 41 -5.38 6.29 8.37
N ILE A 42 -6.04 5.28 7.80
CA ILE A 42 -6.98 4.42 8.55
C ILE A 42 -6.23 3.62 9.62
N MET A 43 -5.05 3.08 9.29
CA MET A 43 -4.25 2.28 10.21
C MET A 43 -3.79 3.08 11.42
N TYR A 44 -3.44 4.36 11.26
CA TYR A 44 -3.11 5.22 12.39
C TYR A 44 -4.27 5.36 13.37
N GLN A 45 -5.49 5.57 12.88
CA GLN A 45 -6.68 5.70 13.74
C GLN A 45 -7.05 4.38 14.42
N VAL A 46 -6.99 3.26 13.69
CA VAL A 46 -7.31 1.93 14.24
C VAL A 46 -6.27 1.53 15.29
N ALA A 47 -4.98 1.69 15.00
CA ALA A 47 -3.91 1.38 15.95
C ALA A 47 -4.02 2.24 17.22
N ALA A 48 -4.37 3.53 17.08
CA ALA A 48 -4.62 4.40 18.24
C ALA A 48 -5.81 3.91 19.07
N THR A 49 -6.94 3.60 18.42
CA THR A 49 -8.16 3.13 19.09
C THR A 49 -7.95 1.80 19.81
N VAL A 50 -7.23 0.86 19.19
CA VAL A 50 -6.93 -0.44 19.79
C VAL A 50 -5.99 -0.27 20.98
N SER A 51 -4.94 0.54 20.85
CA SER A 51 -4.00 0.81 21.95
C SER A 51 -4.68 1.51 23.14
N ASP A 52 -5.63 2.41 22.89
CA ASP A 52 -6.46 3.05 23.92
C ASP A 52 -7.40 2.07 24.62
N SER A 53 -7.97 1.13 23.88
CA SER A 53 -8.95 0.17 24.41
C SER A 53 -8.35 -0.84 25.39
N ILE A 54 -7.03 -1.06 25.35
CA ILE A 54 -6.33 -2.01 26.22
C ILE A 54 -6.13 -1.46 27.65
N GLY A 55 -6.26 -0.14 27.84
CA GLY A 55 -6.24 0.47 29.18
C GLY A 55 -4.87 0.46 29.85
N PHE A 56 -3.79 0.69 29.10
CA PHE A 56 -2.44 0.78 29.65
C PHE A 56 -2.33 1.90 30.70
N ARG A 57 -1.64 1.59 31.81
CA ARG A 57 -1.44 2.55 32.92
C ARG A 57 -0.35 3.57 32.62
N TYR A 58 0.63 3.20 31.80
CA TYR A 58 1.72 4.06 31.38
C TYR A 58 1.60 4.41 29.89
N ARG A 59 1.98 5.65 29.57
CA ARG A 59 1.97 6.15 28.19
C ARG A 59 2.99 5.44 27.30
N ASP A 60 4.13 5.06 27.87
CA ASP A 60 5.20 4.36 27.16
C ASP A 60 4.75 2.96 26.66
N ASP A 61 4.04 2.20 27.51
CA ASP A 61 3.49 0.89 27.12
C ASP A 61 2.43 1.01 26.01
N ARG A 62 1.63 2.08 26.04
CA ARG A 62 0.64 2.39 25.00
C ARG A 62 1.30 2.70 23.66
N GLU A 63 2.35 3.52 23.68
CA GLU A 63 3.11 3.88 22.47
C GLU A 63 3.86 2.66 21.92
N GLY A 64 4.43 1.82 22.78
CA GLY A 64 5.04 0.54 22.39
C GLY A 64 4.06 -0.42 21.73
N CYS A 65 2.86 -0.60 22.31
CA CYS A 65 1.81 -1.43 21.72
C CYS A 65 1.34 -0.90 20.36
N TYR A 66 1.17 0.43 20.24
CA TYR A 66 0.84 1.09 18.99
C TYR A 66 1.88 0.78 17.89
N MET A 67 3.16 0.95 18.22
CA MET A 67 4.26 0.71 17.28
C MET A 67 4.32 -0.76 16.83
N LEU A 68 4.09 -1.71 17.75
CA LEU A 68 4.06 -3.14 17.42
C LEU A 68 2.91 -3.50 16.48
N ILE A 69 1.68 -3.07 16.80
CA ILE A 69 0.50 -3.34 15.97
C ILE A 69 0.69 -2.75 14.56
N TYR A 70 1.17 -1.51 14.49
CA TYR A 70 1.41 -0.84 13.23
C TYR A 70 2.51 -1.55 12.41
N SER A 71 3.62 -1.93 13.05
CA SER A 71 4.73 -2.63 12.37
C SER A 71 4.31 -3.98 11.79
N VAL A 72 3.53 -4.77 12.54
CA VAL A 72 3.01 -6.06 12.07
C VAL A 72 2.05 -5.86 10.90
N ALA A 73 1.20 -4.85 10.95
CA ALA A 73 0.28 -4.53 9.85
C ALA A 73 1.03 -4.12 8.57
N CYS A 74 2.05 -3.25 8.68
CA CYS A 74 2.89 -2.87 7.55
C CYS A 74 3.65 -4.07 6.97
N LEU A 75 4.16 -4.97 7.82
CA LEU A 75 4.88 -6.16 7.37
C LEU A 75 3.93 -7.12 6.60
N ALA A 76 2.73 -7.35 7.12
CA ALA A 76 1.73 -8.16 6.43
C ALA A 76 1.34 -7.57 5.07
N GLN A 77 1.19 -6.24 5.01
CA GLN A 77 0.89 -5.55 3.76
C GLN A 77 2.03 -5.68 2.73
N TYR A 78 3.27 -5.47 3.17
CA TYR A 78 4.44 -5.62 2.30
C TYR A 78 4.55 -7.02 1.70
N LEU A 79 4.26 -8.06 2.48
CA LEU A 79 4.26 -9.44 1.97
C LEU A 79 3.20 -9.68 0.89
N LEU A 80 1.99 -9.12 1.07
CA LEU A 80 0.93 -9.21 0.06
C LEU A 80 1.32 -8.47 -1.23
N ASP A 81 1.93 -7.29 -1.10
CA ASP A 81 2.43 -6.52 -2.24
C ASP A 81 3.55 -7.26 -2.98
N ALA A 82 4.45 -7.94 -2.27
CA ALA A 82 5.49 -8.76 -2.88
C ALA A 82 4.91 -9.91 -3.71
N VAL A 83 3.86 -10.59 -3.22
CA VAL A 83 3.17 -11.65 -3.96
C VAL A 83 2.46 -11.11 -5.21
N CYS A 84 1.73 -9.99 -5.09
CA CYS A 84 1.07 -9.37 -6.23
C CYS A 84 2.08 -8.89 -7.30
N THR A 85 3.21 -8.33 -6.86
CA THR A 85 4.28 -7.87 -7.74
C THR A 85 4.94 -9.02 -8.47
N TYR A 86 5.16 -10.16 -7.80
CA TYR A 86 5.67 -11.38 -8.42
C TYR A 86 4.74 -11.88 -9.51
N TYR A 87 3.44 -12.01 -9.22
CA TYR A 87 2.48 -12.48 -10.20
C TYR A 87 2.39 -11.54 -11.41
N THR A 88 2.35 -10.23 -11.17
CA THR A 88 2.33 -9.22 -12.23
C THR A 88 3.57 -9.33 -13.12
N ALA A 89 4.75 -9.46 -12.52
CA ALA A 89 6.00 -9.62 -13.25
C ALA A 89 6.00 -10.92 -14.06
N GLU A 90 5.50 -12.04 -13.52
CA GLU A 90 5.39 -13.29 -14.25
C GLU A 90 4.49 -13.14 -15.49
N GLN A 91 3.29 -12.57 -15.33
CA GLN A 91 2.35 -12.41 -16.44
C GLN A 91 2.85 -11.47 -17.54
N VAL A 92 3.50 -10.36 -17.17
CA VAL A 92 4.13 -9.44 -18.13
C VAL A 92 5.21 -10.17 -18.93
N MET A 93 6.03 -11.00 -18.28
CA MET A 93 7.14 -11.69 -18.92
C MET A 93 6.66 -12.85 -19.81
N ILE A 94 5.56 -13.51 -19.45
CA ILE A 94 4.86 -14.46 -20.31
C ILE A 94 4.26 -13.73 -21.52
N GLY A 95 3.61 -12.58 -21.33
CA GLY A 95 3.04 -11.76 -22.40
C GLY A 95 4.09 -11.23 -23.39
N LEU A 96 5.30 -10.93 -22.92
CA LEU A 96 6.45 -10.58 -23.77
C LEU A 96 7.09 -11.77 -24.50
N GLY A 97 6.62 -13.00 -24.24
CA GLY A 97 7.14 -14.22 -24.87
C GLY A 97 8.60 -14.53 -24.50
N LEU A 98 9.05 -14.10 -23.31
CA LEU A 98 10.44 -14.17 -22.92
C LEU A 98 10.91 -15.63 -22.78
N ARG A 99 12.09 -15.90 -23.33
CA ARG A 99 12.73 -17.21 -23.30
C ARG A 99 13.88 -17.22 -22.31
N VAL A 100 14.02 -18.32 -21.59
CA VAL A 100 15.12 -18.54 -20.66
C VAL A 100 16.40 -18.84 -21.46
N TYR A 101 17.56 -18.86 -20.78
CA TYR A 101 18.86 -19.14 -21.41
C TYR A 101 18.89 -20.46 -22.22
N ASP A 102 18.03 -21.41 -21.84
CA ASP A 102 17.86 -22.71 -22.50
C ASP A 102 16.84 -22.69 -23.68
N GLY A 103 16.35 -21.51 -24.06
CA GLY A 103 15.43 -21.34 -25.20
C GLY A 103 13.97 -21.74 -24.95
N ARG A 104 13.65 -22.35 -23.80
CA ARG A 104 12.28 -22.63 -23.35
C ARG A 104 11.54 -21.34 -22.98
N ARG A 105 10.24 -21.29 -23.21
CA ARG A 105 9.39 -20.15 -22.80
C ARG A 105 9.19 -20.17 -21.29
N LEU A 106 9.04 -19.01 -20.67
CA LEU A 106 8.80 -18.91 -19.22
C LEU A 106 7.52 -19.66 -18.77
N ASN A 107 6.55 -19.83 -19.68
CA ASN A 107 5.31 -20.58 -19.46
C ASN A 107 5.51 -22.11 -19.43
N GLU A 108 6.64 -22.62 -19.93
CA GLU A 108 6.93 -24.07 -20.02
C GLU A 108 7.69 -24.59 -18.79
N ILE A 109 8.02 -23.70 -17.84
CA ILE A 109 8.70 -24.06 -16.60
C ILE A 109 7.63 -24.32 -15.54
N ASP A 110 7.61 -25.50 -14.94
CA ASP A 110 6.61 -25.84 -13.91
C ASP A 110 7.06 -25.46 -12.48
N THR A 111 8.36 -25.28 -12.26
CA THR A 111 8.93 -25.06 -10.92
C THR A 111 9.06 -23.58 -10.60
N PHE A 112 8.49 -23.13 -9.47
CA PHE A 112 8.61 -21.75 -8.98
C PHE A 112 10.07 -21.30 -8.81
N VAL A 113 10.94 -22.15 -8.26
CA VAL A 113 12.35 -21.84 -8.01
C VAL A 113 13.07 -21.49 -9.31
N GLU A 114 12.88 -22.30 -10.35
CA GLU A 114 13.51 -22.11 -11.66
C GLU A 114 13.00 -20.85 -12.38
N LYS A 115 11.69 -20.54 -12.24
CA LYS A 115 11.15 -19.25 -12.70
C LYS A 115 11.76 -18.07 -11.95
N PHE A 116 11.83 -18.16 -10.62
CA PHE A 116 12.35 -17.10 -9.76
C PHE A 116 13.85 -16.83 -9.99
N GLU A 117 14.64 -17.85 -10.29
CA GLU A 117 16.06 -17.74 -10.59
C GLU A 117 16.36 -17.12 -11.97
N THR A 118 15.34 -16.95 -12.82
CA THR A 118 15.52 -16.32 -14.12
C THR A 118 15.89 -14.85 -13.95
N TYR A 119 17.08 -14.46 -14.43
CA TYR A 119 17.62 -13.10 -14.32
C TYR A 119 16.63 -12.02 -14.78
N ALA A 120 15.90 -12.29 -15.86
CA ALA A 120 14.92 -11.35 -16.40
C ALA A 120 13.79 -11.05 -15.40
N LEU A 121 13.30 -12.06 -14.68
CA LEU A 121 12.28 -11.91 -13.65
C LEU A 121 12.84 -11.19 -12.41
N GLN A 122 14.03 -11.57 -11.95
CA GLN A 122 14.71 -10.92 -10.82
C GLN A 122 14.95 -9.43 -11.07
N ARG A 123 15.40 -9.07 -12.27
CA ARG A 123 15.62 -7.67 -12.66
C ARG A 123 14.33 -6.86 -12.64
N ARG A 124 13.24 -7.41 -13.18
CA ARG A 124 11.93 -6.74 -13.20
C ARG A 124 11.33 -6.62 -11.79
N LEU A 125 11.42 -7.66 -10.99
CA LEU A 125 11.04 -7.63 -9.58
C LEU A 125 11.81 -6.57 -8.80
N ALA A 126 13.13 -6.50 -8.97
CA ALA A 126 13.97 -5.52 -8.31
C ALA A 126 13.59 -4.09 -8.73
N GLN A 127 13.30 -3.87 -10.01
CA GLN A 127 12.85 -2.56 -10.50
C GLN A 127 11.48 -2.18 -9.92
N ASN A 128 10.51 -3.09 -9.93
CA ASN A 128 9.18 -2.83 -9.36
C ASN A 128 9.24 -2.59 -7.84
N MET A 129 10.08 -3.34 -7.12
CA MET A 129 10.32 -3.10 -5.68
C MET A 129 10.99 -1.75 -5.44
N TYR A 130 11.92 -1.35 -6.30
CA TYR A 130 12.55 -0.03 -6.20
C TYR A 130 11.52 1.09 -6.43
N GLU A 131 10.71 0.99 -7.48
CA GLU A 131 9.65 1.95 -7.79
C GLU A 131 8.59 2.01 -6.67
N TYR A 132 8.25 0.84 -6.10
CA TYR A 132 7.40 0.71 -4.93
C TYR A 132 7.95 1.48 -3.72
N ALA A 133 9.23 1.25 -3.37
CA ALA A 133 9.91 1.92 -2.28
C ALA A 133 10.02 3.43 -2.53
N TRP A 134 10.54 3.79 -3.71
CA TRP A 134 10.84 5.15 -4.13
C TRP A 134 10.30 5.42 -5.53
N PRO A 135 9.33 6.32 -5.72
CA PRO A 135 8.84 7.31 -4.75
C PRO A 135 7.56 6.89 -3.99
N SER A 136 6.91 5.78 -4.34
CA SER A 136 5.50 5.58 -4.00
C SER A 136 5.17 5.32 -2.53
N THR A 137 6.07 4.69 -1.77
CA THR A 137 5.81 4.40 -0.34
C THR A 137 6.61 5.26 0.62
N PHE A 138 7.79 5.74 0.23
CA PHE A 138 8.61 6.58 1.11
C PHE A 138 8.43 8.08 0.88
N LEU A 139 8.26 8.54 -0.36
CA LEU A 139 8.22 9.98 -0.66
C LEU A 139 6.79 10.51 -0.71
N ILE A 140 5.93 9.87 -1.49
CA ILE A 140 4.56 10.35 -1.73
C ILE A 140 3.72 10.37 -0.45
N PRO A 141 3.68 9.31 0.37
CA PRO A 141 2.92 9.33 1.62
C PRO A 141 3.47 10.38 2.57
N PHE A 142 4.79 10.55 2.68
CA PHE A 142 5.40 11.55 3.57
C PHE A 142 5.05 12.99 3.18
N ILE A 143 4.85 13.26 1.89
CA ILE A 143 4.38 14.57 1.42
C ILE A 143 2.88 14.74 1.65
N ILE A 144 2.07 13.71 1.39
CA ILE A 144 0.60 13.79 1.42
C ILE A 144 0.04 13.67 2.86
N GLU A 145 0.63 12.83 3.69
CA GLU A 145 0.23 12.55 5.07
C GLU A 145 0.04 13.81 5.93
N PRO A 146 0.93 14.83 5.93
CA PRO A 146 0.68 16.04 6.70
C PRO A 146 -0.55 16.81 6.20
N PHE A 147 -0.86 16.79 4.91
CA PHE A 147 -2.10 17.41 4.40
C PHE A 147 -3.34 16.63 4.86
N ALA A 148 -3.28 15.30 4.85
CA ALA A 148 -4.39 14.44 5.21
C ALA A 148 -4.63 14.34 6.74
N THR A 149 -3.57 14.36 7.55
CA THR A 149 -3.67 14.16 9.00
C THR A 149 -3.73 15.46 9.80
N ILE A 150 -3.24 16.58 9.26
CA ILE A 150 -3.23 17.87 9.96
C ILE A 150 -4.25 18.82 9.34
N LEU A 151 -4.16 19.07 8.04
CA LEU A 151 -4.99 20.07 7.35
C LEU A 151 -6.46 19.64 7.22
N LEU A 152 -6.71 18.37 6.88
CA LEU A 152 -8.07 17.89 6.66
C LEU A 152 -8.93 17.90 7.94
N PRO A 153 -8.45 17.44 9.12
CA PRO A 153 -9.20 17.57 10.36
C PRO A 153 -9.41 19.03 10.79
N GLN A 154 -8.42 19.91 10.57
CA GLN A 154 -8.56 21.33 10.89
C GLN A 154 -9.63 22.01 10.04
N VAL A 155 -9.65 21.75 8.72
CA VAL A 155 -10.67 22.31 7.83
C VAL A 155 -12.05 21.74 8.14
N LEU A 156 -12.16 20.44 8.43
CA LEU A 156 -13.42 19.83 8.86
C LEU A 156 -13.89 20.40 10.21
N GLY A 157 -12.99 20.58 11.17
CA GLY A 157 -13.30 21.21 12.46
C GLY A 157 -13.81 22.63 12.28
N LEU A 158 -13.14 23.44 11.46
CA LEU A 158 -13.59 24.80 11.11
C LEU A 158 -14.94 24.81 10.39
N LEU A 159 -15.21 23.84 9.51
CA LEU A 159 -16.50 23.72 8.82
C LEU A 159 -17.63 23.32 9.78
N ILE A 160 -17.36 22.39 10.71
CA ILE A 160 -18.33 21.97 11.73
C ILE A 160 -18.64 23.14 12.67
N LEU A 161 -17.63 23.88 13.14
CA LEU A 161 -17.78 25.08 13.95
C LEU A 161 -18.56 26.18 13.22
N ARG A 162 -18.39 26.31 11.89
CA ARG A 162 -19.19 27.24 11.06
C ARG A 162 -20.65 26.80 10.93
N CYS A 163 -20.94 25.50 10.96
CA CYS A 163 -22.30 24.97 10.88
C CYS A 163 -23.04 24.98 12.23
N HIS A 164 -22.33 25.05 13.36
CA HIS A 164 -22.91 25.19 14.71
C HIS A 164 -22.66 26.60 15.29
N ALA A 165 -23.59 27.52 15.06
CA ALA A 165 -23.52 28.89 15.57
C ALA A 165 -23.55 29.00 17.11
N GLU A 166 -23.86 27.91 17.80
CA GLU A 166 -23.97 27.80 19.27
C GLU A 166 -22.61 27.69 19.97
N ILE A 167 -21.57 27.23 19.29
CA ILE A 167 -20.23 27.00 19.86
C ILE A 167 -19.35 28.20 19.50
N LYS A 168 -19.09 29.10 20.46
CA LYS A 168 -18.25 30.29 20.29
C LYS A 168 -17.24 30.45 21.42
N GLY A 169 -16.05 30.93 21.08
CA GLY A 169 -14.99 31.26 22.04
C GLY A 169 -14.21 30.02 22.50
N ILE A 170 -13.86 29.98 23.79
CA ILE A 170 -12.95 28.97 24.40
C ILE A 170 -13.44 27.53 24.18
N TYR A 171 -14.76 27.31 24.02
CA TYR A 171 -15.35 25.99 23.74
C TYR A 171 -15.14 25.47 22.30
N ALA A 172 -14.49 26.24 21.43
CA ALA A 172 -14.15 25.84 20.05
C ALA A 172 -12.67 25.48 19.86
N GLU A 173 -11.84 25.65 20.90
CA GLU A 173 -10.40 25.38 20.87
C GLU A 173 -10.00 24.00 21.41
N GLU A 174 -10.91 23.30 22.11
CA GLU A 174 -10.78 21.90 22.54
C GLU A 174 -11.40 20.92 21.53
#